data_AF-A0AAV0YMC0-F1
#
_entry.id   AF-A0AAV0YMC0-F1
#
_cell.length_a   1.000
_cell.length_b   1.000
_cell.length_c   1.000
_cell.angle_alpha   90.00
_cell.angle_beta   90.00
_cell.angle_gamma   90.00
#
_symmetry.space_group_name_H-M   'P 1'
#
loop_
_entity.id
_entity.type
_entity.pdbx_description
1 polymer ?
#
loop_
_entity_poly.entity_id
_entity_poly.type
_entity_poly.pdbx_seq_one_letter_code
_entity_poly.pdbx_strand_id
1 'polypeptide(L)'
;MKLKNGLLLFFMFVDCIFLKVESKCVKGCDVALAFLYVMPLVELSNITTFMQSKIVTDSPEAIIRYNRDIVLSNDNLFSYSRINIPFPCECMGGQISKDYGLFVTYPLRPRDSLEKIASHSKLDEGVIQSYNLGVNFSKGSGIVFFPGRDNGEYLPLYPRSW
;
A
#
# COMPACT_ATOMS: atom_id res chain seq x y z
N MET A 1 -50.08 23.92 -22.76
CA MET A 1 -49.31 22.64 -22.78
C MET A 1 -47.77 22.84 -22.76
N LYS A 2 -47.22 23.85 -22.06
CA LYS A 2 -45.76 24.10 -22.00
C LYS A 2 -45.13 23.94 -20.60
N LEU A 3 -45.95 23.94 -19.54
CA LEU A 3 -45.48 23.83 -18.15
C LEU A 3 -44.97 22.42 -17.78
N LYS A 4 -45.56 21.37 -18.39
CA LYS A 4 -45.22 19.96 -18.11
C LYS A 4 -43.79 19.61 -18.53
N ASN A 5 -43.33 20.12 -19.67
CA ASN A 5 -41.98 19.82 -20.17
C ASN A 5 -40.91 20.59 -19.39
N GLY A 6 -41.20 21.83 -18.95
CA GLY A 6 -40.31 22.60 -18.08
C GLY A 6 -40.20 21.99 -16.67
N LEU A 7 -41.30 21.48 -16.12
CA LEU A 7 -41.31 20.78 -14.83
C LEU A 7 -40.53 19.46 -14.89
N LEU A 8 -40.65 18.69 -15.99
CA LEU A 8 -39.87 17.47 -16.21
C LEU A 8 -38.37 17.74 -16.32
N LEU A 9 -37.99 18.82 -17.03
CA LEU A 9 -36.59 19.26 -17.13
C LEU A 9 -36.04 19.69 -15.77
N PHE A 10 -36.85 20.34 -14.93
CA PHE A 10 -36.45 20.72 -13.57
C PHE A 10 -36.17 19.49 -12.69
N PHE A 11 -37.04 18.47 -12.71
CA PHE A 11 -36.78 17.22 -11.98
C PHE A 11 -35.50 16.50 -12.46
N MET A 12 -35.26 16.45 -13.78
CA MET A 12 -34.04 15.89 -14.35
C MET A 12 -32.77 16.65 -13.92
N PHE A 13 -32.82 17.98 -13.79
CA PHE A 13 -31.69 18.77 -13.32
C PHE A 13 -31.43 18.59 -11.81
N VAL A 14 -32.48 18.45 -11.01
CA VAL A 14 -32.37 18.21 -9.56
C VAL A 14 -31.69 16.86 -9.28
N ASP A 15 -31.99 15.82 -10.05
CA ASP A 15 -31.35 14.50 -9.91
C ASP A 15 -29.85 14.53 -10.26
N CYS A 16 -29.42 15.36 -11.22
CA CYS A 16 -28.00 15.51 -11.56
C CYS A 16 -27.18 16.24 -10.47
N ILE A 17 -27.79 17.12 -9.67
CA ILE A 17 -27.10 17.89 -8.63
C ILE A 17 -26.69 16.99 -7.45
N PHE A 18 -27.32 15.81 -7.28
CA PHE A 18 -27.03 14.89 -6.18
C PHE A 18 -26.16 13.68 -6.54
N LEU A 19 -25.65 13.58 -7.77
CA LEU A 19 -24.76 12.49 -8.17
C LEU A 19 -23.34 12.70 -7.61
N LYS A 20 -23.10 12.26 -6.36
CA LYS A 20 -21.74 12.05 -5.86
C LYS A 20 -21.13 10.84 -6.56
N VAL A 21 -20.36 11.09 -7.62
CA VAL A 21 -19.53 10.07 -8.25
C VAL A 21 -18.18 10.03 -7.51
N GLU A 22 -17.90 8.91 -6.85
CA GLU A 22 -16.60 8.66 -6.25
C GLU A 22 -15.79 7.70 -7.11
N SER A 23 -14.58 8.09 -7.49
CA SER A 23 -13.62 7.17 -8.09
C SER A 23 -13.28 6.05 -7.10
N LYS A 24 -13.49 4.81 -7.52
CA LYS A 24 -13.06 3.58 -6.84
C LYS A 24 -12.17 2.81 -7.79
N CYS A 25 -11.13 2.16 -7.28
CA CYS A 25 -10.37 1.23 -8.11
C CYS A 25 -11.31 0.09 -8.56
N VAL A 26 -11.10 -0.39 -9.78
CA VAL A 26 -11.85 -1.54 -10.35
C VAL A 26 -10.96 -2.77 -10.46
N LYS A 27 -9.66 -2.55 -10.73
CA LYS A 27 -8.64 -3.58 -10.83
C LYS A 27 -7.37 -3.08 -10.15
N GLY A 28 -6.62 -3.99 -9.53
CA GLY A 28 -5.26 -3.73 -9.06
C GLY A 28 -4.25 -3.69 -10.21
N CYS A 29 -2.99 -3.93 -9.89
CA CYS A 29 -1.91 -4.02 -10.87
C CYS A 29 -1.16 -5.36 -10.74
N ASP A 30 -0.34 -5.71 -11.73
CA ASP A 30 0.33 -7.01 -11.73
C ASP A 30 1.39 -7.11 -10.61
N VAL A 31 2.08 -6.01 -10.34
CA VAL A 31 3.14 -5.91 -9.33
C VAL A 31 3.30 -4.46 -8.87
N ALA A 32 3.54 -4.27 -7.58
CA ALA A 32 4.04 -3.03 -7.00
C ALA A 32 5.46 -3.24 -6.45
N LEU A 33 6.23 -2.15 -6.33
CA LEU A 33 7.59 -2.18 -5.82
C LEU A 33 7.71 -1.39 -4.53
N ALA A 34 8.18 -2.05 -3.48
CA ALA A 34 8.62 -1.41 -2.25
C ALA A 34 10.13 -1.22 -2.31
N PHE A 35 10.63 -0.20 -1.61
CA PHE A 35 12.06 0.03 -1.51
C PHE A 35 12.56 -0.34 -0.12
N LEU A 36 13.67 -1.08 -0.07
CA LEU A 36 14.32 -1.49 1.17
C LEU A 36 15.81 -1.12 1.11
N TYR A 37 16.33 -0.53 2.18
CA TYR A 37 17.77 -0.35 2.35
C TYR A 37 18.37 -1.59 3.03
N VAL A 38 19.39 -2.17 2.40
CA VAL A 38 20.08 -3.36 2.91
C VAL A 38 21.02 -2.94 4.04
N MET A 39 20.81 -3.44 5.25
CA MET A 39 21.75 -3.19 6.35
C MET A 39 22.93 -4.19 6.30
N PRO A 40 24.08 -3.88 6.94
CA PRO A 40 25.14 -4.85 7.08
C PRO A 40 24.63 -6.15 7.71
N LEU A 41 25.20 -7.29 7.29
CA LEU A 41 24.87 -8.63 7.76
C LEU A 41 23.45 -9.14 7.39
N VAL A 42 22.70 -8.40 6.56
CA VAL A 42 21.42 -8.87 6.02
C VAL A 42 21.66 -9.61 4.71
N GLU A 43 21.26 -10.88 4.67
CA GLU A 43 21.30 -11.70 3.47
C GLU A 43 19.98 -11.65 2.70
N LEU A 44 20.01 -11.98 1.40
CA LEU A 44 18.82 -12.06 0.57
C LEU A 44 17.76 -13.00 1.17
N SER A 45 18.20 -14.11 1.78
CA SER A 45 17.36 -15.10 2.47
C SER A 45 16.58 -14.52 3.65
N ASN A 46 17.17 -13.58 4.39
CA ASN A 46 16.46 -12.86 5.45
C ASN A 46 15.38 -11.97 4.83
N ILE A 47 15.72 -11.26 3.76
CA ILE A 47 14.81 -10.34 3.06
C ILE A 47 13.61 -11.09 2.50
N THR A 48 13.81 -12.22 1.82
CA THR A 48 12.70 -13.06 1.32
C THR A 48 11.80 -13.52 2.45
N THR A 49 12.39 -13.82 3.62
CA THR A 49 11.65 -14.29 4.80
C THR A 49 10.77 -13.18 5.38
N PHE A 50 11.31 -12.00 5.69
CA PHE A 50 10.50 -10.96 6.34
C PHE A 50 9.61 -10.19 5.36
N MET A 51 10.00 -10.05 4.07
CA MET A 51 9.16 -9.47 3.02
C MET A 51 8.23 -10.49 2.36
N GLN A 52 7.92 -11.59 3.03
CA GLN A 52 7.11 -12.66 2.47
C GLN A 52 5.79 -12.12 1.90
N SER A 53 5.60 -12.35 0.61
CA SER A 53 4.36 -12.01 -0.11
C SER A 53 4.08 -13.11 -1.12
N LYS A 54 2.90 -13.09 -1.75
CA LYS A 54 2.56 -14.07 -2.79
C LYS A 54 3.63 -14.09 -3.90
N ILE A 55 4.03 -12.93 -4.41
CA ILE A 55 5.04 -12.83 -5.48
C ILE A 55 6.40 -13.38 -5.06
N VAL A 56 6.88 -13.03 -3.86
CA VAL A 56 8.18 -13.49 -3.34
C VAL A 56 8.16 -14.98 -3.01
N THR A 57 7.03 -15.51 -2.55
CA THR A 57 6.88 -16.93 -2.21
C THR A 57 6.79 -17.78 -3.47
N ASP A 58 6.06 -17.32 -4.49
CA ASP A 58 5.83 -18.07 -5.72
C ASP A 58 7.04 -18.03 -6.68
N SER A 59 7.91 -17.01 -6.56
CA SER A 59 9.15 -16.89 -7.35
C SER A 59 10.29 -16.33 -6.50
N PRO A 60 11.18 -17.18 -5.99
CA PRO A 60 12.35 -16.76 -5.20
C PRO A 60 13.28 -15.80 -5.96
N GLU A 61 13.36 -15.92 -7.28
CA GLU A 61 14.19 -15.08 -8.14
C GLU A 61 13.54 -13.72 -8.46
N ALA A 62 12.31 -13.49 -8.02
CA ALA A 62 11.59 -12.24 -8.30
C ALA A 62 12.37 -11.02 -7.78
N ILE A 63 12.93 -11.10 -6.56
CA ILE A 63 13.75 -10.00 -6.00
C ILE A 63 14.99 -9.78 -6.87
N ILE A 64 15.68 -10.85 -7.27
CA ILE A 64 16.89 -10.76 -8.10
C ILE A 64 16.58 -10.06 -9.44
N ARG A 65 15.44 -10.41 -10.06
CA ARG A 65 15.01 -9.85 -11.35
C ARG A 65 14.85 -8.33 -11.33
N TYR A 66 14.35 -7.75 -10.24
CA TYR A 66 14.17 -6.30 -10.06
C TYR A 66 15.42 -5.58 -9.54
N ASN A 67 16.50 -6.31 -9.26
CA ASN A 67 17.73 -5.78 -8.65
C ASN A 67 19.01 -6.28 -9.33
N ARG A 68 18.94 -6.60 -10.63
CA ARG A 68 20.07 -7.17 -11.39
C ARG A 68 21.34 -6.32 -11.36
N ASP A 69 21.21 -5.02 -11.16
CA ASP A 69 22.34 -4.08 -11.14
C ASP A 69 23.06 -4.07 -9.77
N ILE A 70 22.46 -4.66 -8.73
CA ILE A 70 22.91 -4.58 -7.33
C ILE A 70 23.21 -5.97 -6.76
N VAL A 71 22.47 -7.00 -7.18
CA VAL A 71 22.68 -8.38 -6.75
C VAL A 71 23.89 -8.96 -7.49
N LEU A 72 24.88 -9.43 -6.73
CA LEU A 72 26.08 -10.06 -7.26
C LEU A 72 25.80 -11.50 -7.73
N SER A 73 26.72 -12.09 -8.50
CA SER A 73 26.57 -13.42 -9.11
C SER A 73 26.41 -14.59 -8.12
N ASN A 74 26.57 -14.34 -6.82
CA ASN A 74 26.43 -15.28 -5.73
C ASN A 74 25.31 -14.89 -4.74
N ASP A 75 24.33 -14.11 -5.21
CA ASP A 75 23.20 -13.61 -4.42
C ASP A 75 23.58 -12.69 -3.24
N ASN A 76 24.83 -12.20 -3.23
CA ASN A 76 25.27 -11.20 -2.26
C ASN A 76 24.69 -9.83 -2.61
N LEU A 77 24.33 -9.10 -1.55
CA LEU A 77 23.83 -7.72 -1.64
C LEU A 77 24.87 -6.74 -1.11
N PHE A 78 25.04 -5.62 -1.80
CA PHE A 78 25.83 -4.52 -1.27
C PHE A 78 25.13 -3.91 -0.04
N SER A 79 25.82 -3.82 1.08
CA SER A 79 25.30 -3.09 2.25
C SER A 79 25.04 -1.63 1.88
N TYR A 80 24.00 -1.06 2.48
CA TYR A 80 23.46 0.29 2.26
C TYR A 80 22.91 0.54 0.85
N SER A 81 22.86 -0.48 0.00
CA SER A 81 22.16 -0.38 -1.29
C SER A 81 20.65 -0.37 -1.08
N ARG A 82 19.95 0.31 -1.98
CA ARG A 82 18.49 0.33 -2.05
C ARG A 82 18.04 -0.72 -3.05
N ILE A 83 17.23 -1.68 -2.61
CA ILE A 83 16.67 -2.72 -3.47
C ILE A 83 15.15 -2.59 -3.62
N ASN A 84 14.65 -3.07 -4.75
CA ASN A 84 13.24 -3.18 -5.11
C ASN A 84 12.68 -4.52 -4.65
N ILE A 85 11.64 -4.50 -3.84
CA ILE A 85 10.93 -5.69 -3.39
C ILE A 85 9.56 -5.74 -4.08
N PRO A 86 9.31 -6.74 -4.95
CA PRO A 86 8.02 -6.89 -5.58
C PRO A 86 6.99 -7.46 -4.62
N PHE A 87 5.77 -6.91 -4.65
CA PHE A 87 4.65 -7.40 -3.85
C PHE A 87 3.31 -7.23 -4.58
N PRO A 88 2.26 -7.97 -4.19
CA PRO A 88 0.95 -7.89 -4.83
C PRO A 88 0.34 -6.49 -4.76
N CYS A 89 -0.29 -6.07 -5.86
CA CYS A 89 -0.96 -4.79 -5.97
C CYS A 89 -2.46 -5.02 -6.14
N GLU A 90 -3.18 -4.96 -5.02
CA GLU A 90 -4.60 -5.27 -4.98
C GLU A 90 -5.47 -4.02 -4.90
N CYS A 91 -6.63 -4.07 -5.55
CA CYS A 91 -7.64 -3.03 -5.40
C CYS A 91 -8.46 -3.32 -4.15
N MET A 92 -8.28 -2.51 -3.12
CA MET A 92 -8.98 -2.64 -1.83
C MET A 92 -10.42 -2.11 -1.84
N GLY A 93 -10.98 -1.84 -3.03
CA GLY A 93 -12.24 -1.13 -3.20
C GLY A 93 -12.19 0.29 -2.62
N GLY A 94 -13.22 1.11 -2.85
CA GLY A 94 -13.28 2.49 -2.32
C GLY A 94 -13.37 2.61 -0.79
N GLN A 95 -12.87 1.63 -0.03
CA GLN A 95 -12.83 1.61 1.43
C GLN A 95 -11.62 2.39 1.99
N ILE A 96 -10.67 2.75 1.13
CA ILE A 96 -9.47 3.52 1.49
C ILE A 96 -9.81 5.02 1.49
N SER A 97 -9.49 5.72 2.59
CA SER A 97 -9.64 7.18 2.63
C SER A 97 -8.74 7.84 1.60
N LYS A 98 -9.31 8.80 0.85
CA LYS A 98 -8.59 9.64 -0.11
C LYS A 98 -7.63 10.61 0.57
N ASP A 99 -7.68 10.73 1.90
CA ASP A 99 -6.77 11.55 2.70
C ASP A 99 -5.37 10.93 2.80
N TYR A 100 -5.22 9.64 2.43
CA TYR A 100 -3.95 8.93 2.47
C TYR A 100 -3.52 8.51 1.05
N GLY A 101 -2.56 9.23 0.51
CA GLY A 101 -1.87 8.98 -0.76
C GLY A 101 -0.44 8.46 -0.58
N LEU A 102 0.11 8.57 0.64
CA LEU A 102 1.40 8.00 1.01
C LEU A 102 1.20 6.85 2.00
N PHE A 103 1.83 5.72 1.73
CA PHE A 103 1.81 4.54 2.58
C PHE A 103 3.22 4.09 2.94
N VAL A 104 3.39 3.68 4.20
CA VAL A 104 4.57 2.96 4.67
C VAL A 104 4.32 1.47 4.41
N THR A 105 5.29 0.84 3.75
CA THR A 105 5.36 -0.61 3.62
C THR A 105 6.25 -1.16 4.73
N TYR A 106 5.68 -1.86 5.70
CA TYR A 106 6.38 -2.33 6.88
C TYR A 106 6.46 -3.87 6.89
N PRO A 107 7.67 -4.46 6.88
CA PRO A 107 7.82 -5.90 7.08
C PRO A 107 7.66 -6.27 8.55
N LEU A 108 6.74 -7.19 8.83
CA LEU A 108 6.57 -7.77 10.15
C LEU A 108 7.84 -8.50 10.59
N ARG A 109 8.20 -8.31 11.85
CA ARG A 109 9.36 -8.92 12.51
C ARG A 109 8.92 -9.78 13.68
N PRO A 110 9.75 -10.74 14.12
CA PRO A 110 9.50 -11.46 15.35
C PRO A 110 9.30 -10.48 16.52
N ARG A 111 8.23 -10.70 17.29
CA ARG A 111 7.78 -9.87 18.43
C ARG A 111 7.01 -8.59 18.09
N ASP A 112 6.70 -8.37 16.81
CA ASP A 112 5.72 -7.35 16.43
C ASP A 112 4.31 -7.75 16.89
N SER A 113 3.47 -6.73 17.08
CA SER A 113 2.03 -6.85 17.32
C SER A 113 1.36 -5.59 16.77
N LEU A 114 0.04 -5.65 16.55
CA LEU A 114 -0.73 -4.50 16.09
C LEU A 114 -0.54 -3.29 17.02
N GLU A 115 -0.68 -3.50 18.33
CA GLU A 115 -0.47 -2.49 19.38
C GLU A 115 0.92 -1.83 19.31
N LYS A 116 1.99 -2.63 19.17
CA LYS A 116 3.35 -2.09 19.08
C LYS A 116 3.52 -1.25 17.83
N ILE A 117 3.05 -1.73 16.69
CA ILE A 117 3.16 -0.99 15.42
C ILE A 117 2.35 0.30 15.49
N ALA A 118 1.13 0.26 16.02
CA ALA A 118 0.28 1.43 16.25
C ALA A 118 0.96 2.48 17.14
N SER A 119 1.50 2.05 18.28
CA SER A 119 2.22 2.92 19.21
C SER A 119 3.43 3.60 18.57
N HIS A 120 4.28 2.85 17.85
CA HIS A 120 5.47 3.41 17.19
C HIS A 120 5.12 4.32 16.01
N SER A 121 4.09 3.98 15.23
CA SER A 121 3.64 4.78 14.09
C SER A 121 2.74 5.95 14.48
N LYS A 122 2.32 6.04 15.76
CA LYS A 122 1.37 7.05 16.27
C LYS A 122 0.06 7.03 15.47
N LEU A 123 -0.45 5.83 15.23
CA LEU A 123 -1.69 5.56 14.52
C LEU A 123 -2.64 4.75 15.41
N ASP A 124 -3.94 4.93 15.21
CA ASP A 124 -4.93 4.02 15.79
C ASP A 124 -4.80 2.63 15.18
N GLU A 125 -4.92 1.60 16.03
CA GLU A 125 -4.91 0.20 15.61
C GLU A 125 -5.96 -0.10 14.53
N GLY A 126 -7.14 0.49 14.65
CA GLY A 126 -8.23 0.32 13.67
C GLY A 126 -7.87 0.84 12.28
N VAL A 127 -7.10 1.93 12.19
CA VAL A 127 -6.61 2.45 10.91
C VAL A 127 -5.67 1.42 10.29
N ILE A 128 -4.67 0.94 11.01
CA ILE A 128 -3.73 -0.07 10.49
C ILE A 128 -4.49 -1.35 10.11
N GLN A 129 -5.38 -1.85 10.96
CA GLN A 129 -6.13 -3.07 10.71
C GLN A 129 -7.02 -2.97 9.46
N SER A 130 -7.61 -1.80 9.19
CA SER A 130 -8.48 -1.59 8.02
C SER A 130 -7.74 -1.75 6.69
N TYR A 131 -6.43 -1.48 6.65
CA TYR A 131 -5.57 -1.69 5.47
C TYR A 131 -5.00 -3.11 5.36
N ASN A 132 -5.12 -3.93 6.42
CA ASN A 132 -4.44 -5.22 6.54
C ASN A 132 -5.43 -6.30 7.02
N LEU A 133 -6.55 -6.44 6.29
CA LEU A 133 -7.62 -7.37 6.66
C LEU A 133 -7.12 -8.82 6.67
N GLY A 134 -7.43 -9.55 7.76
CA GLY A 134 -7.04 -10.95 7.93
C GLY A 134 -5.55 -11.20 8.20
N VAL A 135 -4.74 -10.14 8.33
CA VAL A 135 -3.33 -10.28 8.66
C VAL A 135 -3.13 -10.60 10.13
N ASN A 136 -2.30 -11.60 10.41
CA ASN A 136 -1.77 -11.86 11.75
C ASN A 136 -0.50 -11.03 11.98
N PHE A 137 -0.61 -9.91 12.70
CA PHE A 137 0.50 -9.01 13.00
C PHE A 137 1.62 -9.65 13.82
N SER A 138 1.34 -10.76 14.51
CA SER A 138 2.32 -11.50 15.32
C SER A 138 2.99 -12.64 14.54
N LYS A 139 2.74 -12.77 13.23
CA LYS A 139 3.31 -13.84 12.39
C LYS A 139 4.84 -13.81 12.31
N GLY A 140 5.45 -12.64 12.51
CA GLY A 140 6.91 -12.47 12.45
C GLY A 140 7.49 -12.37 11.05
N SER A 141 6.64 -12.41 10.02
CA SER A 141 6.98 -12.21 8.61
C SER A 141 5.78 -11.71 7.82
N GLY A 142 6.04 -11.15 6.66
CA GLY A 142 5.03 -10.61 5.75
C GLY A 142 4.98 -9.09 5.78
N ILE A 143 4.17 -8.53 4.90
CA ILE A 143 4.12 -7.08 4.69
C ILE A 143 2.78 -6.54 5.19
N VAL A 144 2.83 -5.42 5.90
CA VAL A 144 1.66 -4.61 6.24
C VAL A 144 1.83 -3.18 5.74
N PHE A 145 0.71 -2.50 5.52
CA PHE A 145 0.66 -1.13 5.01
C PHE A 145 -0.08 -0.22 5.96
N PHE A 146 0.41 1.00 6.16
CA PHE A 146 -0.31 2.01 6.91
C PHE A 146 0.01 3.42 6.39
N PRO A 147 -0.88 4.40 6.61
CA PRO A 147 -0.67 5.76 6.14
C PRO A 147 0.65 6.36 6.65
N GLY A 148 1.45 6.86 5.72
CA GLY A 148 2.69 7.58 5.98
C GLY A 148 2.46 9.09 6.03
N ARG A 149 3.39 9.79 6.68
CA ARG A 149 3.40 11.26 6.71
C ARG A 149 4.65 11.78 6.02
N ASP A 150 4.51 12.90 5.33
CA ASP A 150 5.61 13.71 4.82
C ASP A 150 5.63 15.04 5.59
N ASN A 151 6.78 15.41 6.15
CA ASN A 151 6.93 16.56 7.04
C ASN A 151 5.86 16.66 8.16
N GLY A 152 5.38 15.52 8.66
CA GLY A 152 4.38 15.44 9.73
C GLY A 152 2.92 15.49 9.27
N GLU A 153 2.67 15.67 7.97
CA GLU A 153 1.33 15.71 7.38
C GLU A 153 1.03 14.49 6.52
N TYR A 154 -0.25 14.11 6.45
CA TYR A 154 -0.69 13.11 5.46
C TYR A 154 -0.76 13.75 4.08
N LEU A 155 -0.21 13.06 3.10
CA LEU A 155 -0.36 13.45 1.70
C LEU A 155 -1.68 12.88 1.19
N PRO A 156 -2.60 13.68 0.62
CA PRO A 156 -3.83 13.15 0.02
C PRO A 156 -3.52 12.39 -1.27
N LEU A 157 -4.40 11.43 -1.60
CA LEU A 157 -4.28 10.62 -2.82
C LEU A 157 -4.39 11.47 -4.10
N TYR A 158 -5.19 12.52 -4.05
CA TYR A 158 -5.35 13.48 -5.15
C TYR A 158 -4.72 14.82 -4.75
N PRO A 159 -3.94 15.47 -5.65
CA PRO A 159 -3.47 16.82 -5.41
C PRO A 159 -4.64 17.74 -5.09
N ARG A 160 -4.48 18.64 -4.11
CA ARG A 160 -5.45 19.72 -3.91
C ARG A 160 -5.46 20.57 -5.18
N SER A 161 -6.60 20.60 -5.88
CA SER A 161 -6.80 21.52 -6.99
C SER A 161 -6.77 22.94 -6.44
N TRP A 162 -5.80 23.73 -6.87
CA TRP A 162 -5.71 25.17 -6.62
C TRP A 162 -6.62 25.93 -7.56
#